data_AF-A0A441DMR7-F1
#
_entry.id   AF-A0A441DMR7-F1
#
_cell.length_a   1.000
_cell.length_b   1.000
_cell.length_c   1.000
_cell.angle_alpha   90.00
_cell.angle_beta   90.00
_cell.angle_gamma   90.00
#
_symmetry.space_group_name_H-M   'P 1'
#
loop_
_entity.id
_entity.type
_entity.pdbx_description
1 polymer ?
#
loop_
_entity_poly.entity_id
_entity_poly.type
_entity_poly.pdbx_seq_one_letter_code
_entity_poly.pdbx_strand_id
1 'polypeptide(L)'
;MRLRRLRVQRETGDTITLLTNDLERSAVEIGRLYKGRWHIELLFRWIKQHLKIRKFLGNNGNAIRLQLFAAMIAFALLRIVARTRRVTIPILRFTELVAQYLFGRRKLHTIDKPPPVNPSRPRDRASPNQMAFIYE
;
A
#
# COMPACT_ATOMS: atom_id res chain seq x y z
N MET A 1 30.04 -7.18 27.77
CA MET A 1 29.82 -7.06 26.31
C MET A 1 30.59 -5.83 25.82
N ARG A 2 31.54 -5.99 24.89
CA ARG A 2 32.40 -4.88 24.42
C ARG A 2 31.63 -4.05 23.38
N LEU A 3 31.66 -2.73 23.53
CA LEU A 3 30.96 -1.79 22.65
C LEU A 3 31.95 -0.76 22.11
N ARG A 4 31.72 -0.31 20.87
CA ARG A 4 32.48 0.73 20.20
C ARG A 4 31.56 1.90 19.89
N ARG A 5 32.01 3.10 20.25
CA ARG A 5 31.37 4.36 19.89
C ARG A 5 31.92 4.85 18.56
N LEU A 6 31.02 5.21 17.65
CA LEU A 6 31.33 5.75 16.33
C LEU A 6 30.71 7.13 16.18
N ARG A 7 31.43 8.05 15.54
CA ARG A 7 30.89 9.33 15.10
C ARG A 7 30.90 9.33 13.58
N VAL A 8 29.73 9.50 12.97
CA VAL A 8 29.56 9.49 11.51
C VAL A 8 28.92 10.81 11.12
N GLN A 9 29.51 11.53 10.17
CA GLN A 9 28.89 12.71 9.59
C GLN A 9 27.88 12.32 8.51
N ARG A 10 26.70 12.93 8.55
CA ARG A 10 25.68 12.83 7.49
C ARG A 10 26.05 13.73 6.33
N GLU A 11 25.48 13.43 5.17
CA GLU A 11 25.49 14.29 3.98
C GLU A 11 24.89 15.69 4.27
N THR A 12 24.00 15.82 5.25
CA THR A 12 23.41 17.10 5.70
C THR A 12 24.33 17.93 6.61
N GLY A 13 25.53 17.44 6.96
CA GLY A 13 26.47 18.11 7.87
C GLY A 13 26.32 17.72 9.35
N ASP A 14 25.22 17.07 9.73
CA ASP A 14 24.99 16.63 11.11
C ASP A 14 25.86 15.44 11.49
N THR A 15 26.41 15.44 12.71
CA THR A 15 27.17 14.28 13.23
C THR A 15 26.27 13.39 14.09
N ILE A 16 26.14 12.12 13.70
CA ILE A 16 25.45 11.10 14.50
C ILE A 16 26.48 10.34 15.34
N THR A 17 26.14 10.06 16.60
CA THR A 17 26.91 9.13 17.43
C THR A 17 26.18 7.78 17.49
N LEU A 18 26.86 6.70 17.11
CA LEU A 18 26.35 5.33 17.12
C LEU A 18 27.13 4.49 18.12
N LEU A 19 26.44 3.56 18.78
CA LEU A 19 27.05 2.56 19.65
C LEU A 19 26.80 1.18 19.02
N THR A 20 27.86 0.41 18.84
CA THR A 20 27.80 -0.88 18.13
C THR A 20 28.65 -1.93 18.84
N ASN A 21 28.23 -3.19 18.77
CA ASN A 21 29.02 -4.35 19.15
C ASN A 21 29.85 -4.92 17.98
N ASP A 22 29.65 -4.39 16.76
CA ASP A 22 30.46 -4.72 15.58
C ASP A 22 31.80 -3.97 15.65
N LEU A 23 32.87 -4.72 15.90
CA LEU A 23 34.24 -4.21 16.04
C LEU A 23 35.04 -4.31 14.75
N GLU A 24 34.54 -5.03 13.73
CA GLU A 24 35.28 -5.38 12.52
C GLU A 24 34.98 -4.40 11.38
N ARG A 25 33.71 -4.02 11.20
CA ARG A 25 33.32 -3.14 10.10
C ARG A 25 33.82 -1.71 10.28
N SER A 26 34.03 -1.05 9.15
CA SER A 26 34.39 0.36 9.14
C SER A 26 33.24 1.25 9.65
N ALA A 27 33.57 2.42 10.17
CA ALA A 27 32.57 3.38 10.64
C ALA A 27 31.60 3.81 9.54
N VAL A 28 32.10 3.90 8.29
CA VAL A 28 31.31 4.26 7.11
C VAL A 28 30.29 3.18 6.77
N GLU A 29 30.67 1.90 6.80
CA GLU A 29 29.75 0.79 6.56
C GLU A 29 28.65 0.72 7.63
N ILE A 30 29.02 0.89 8.89
CA ILE A 30 28.06 0.90 10.00
C ILE A 30 27.10 2.09 9.88
N GLY A 31 27.61 3.26 9.47
CA GLY A 31 26.78 4.42 9.13
C GLY A 31 25.79 4.13 7.99
N ARG A 32 26.24 3.46 6.92
CA ARG A 32 25.35 3.03 5.81
C ARG A 32 24.28 2.03 6.27
N LEU A 33 24.64 1.06 7.10
CA LEU A 33 23.68 0.11 7.68
C LEU A 33 22.65 0.83 8.55
N TYR A 34 23.10 1.80 9.36
CA TYR A 34 22.22 2.61 10.20
C TYR A 34 21.24 3.45 9.35
N LYS A 35 21.66 3.95 8.18
CA LYS A 35 20.76 4.62 7.20
C LYS A 35 19.60 3.70 6.76
N GLY A 36 19.81 2.39 6.76
CA GLY A 36 18.78 1.37 6.51
C GLY A 36 17.59 1.42 7.50
N ARG A 37 17.79 1.95 8.72
CA ARG A 37 16.72 2.10 9.72
C ARG A 37 15.53 2.91 9.19
N TRP A 38 15.76 3.92 8.36
CA TRP A 38 14.68 4.70 7.75
C TRP A 38 13.76 3.86 6.85
N HIS A 39 14.28 2.84 6.18
CA HIS A 39 13.45 1.95 5.37
C HIS A 39 12.46 1.16 6.26
N ILE A 40 12.86 0.81 7.48
CA ILE A 40 11.98 0.16 8.46
C ILE A 40 10.89 1.14 8.92
N GLU A 41 11.23 2.39 9.17
CA GLU A 41 10.24 3.43 9.54
C GLU A 41 9.26 3.69 8.40
N LEU A 42 9.74 3.77 7.16
CA LEU A 42 8.90 3.87 5.96
C LEU A 42 8.01 2.62 5.81
N LEU A 43 8.53 1.42 6.07
CA LEU A 43 7.76 0.19 6.07
C LEU A 43 6.63 0.25 7.11
N PHE A 44 6.91 0.66 8.35
CA PHE A 44 5.88 0.78 9.38
C PHE A 44 4.86 1.88 9.09
N ARG A 45 5.30 3.03 8.56
CA ARG A 45 4.40 4.09 8.09
C ARG A 45 3.49 3.54 7.00
N TRP A 46 4.07 2.82 6.04
CA TRP A 46 3.36 2.21 4.94
C TRP A 46 2.33 1.17 5.43
N ILE A 47 2.71 0.26 6.34
CA ILE A 47 1.82 -0.73 6.97
C ILE A 47 0.63 -0.04 7.62
N LYS A 48 0.88 0.97 8.48
CA LYS A 48 -0.20 1.68 9.17
C LYS A 48 -1.16 2.40 8.22
N GLN A 49 -0.65 2.94 7.10
CA GLN A 49 -1.47 3.64 6.11
C GLN A 49 -2.31 2.71 5.23
N HIS A 50 -1.76 1.55 4.85
CA HIS A 50 -2.36 0.68 3.84
C HIS A 50 -3.08 -0.53 4.43
N LEU A 51 -2.58 -1.10 5.54
CA LEU A 51 -3.33 -2.08 6.32
C LEU A 51 -4.29 -1.34 7.25
N LYS A 52 -5.47 -0.99 6.76
CA LYS A 52 -6.58 -0.51 7.59
C LYS A 52 -7.15 -1.69 8.42
N ILE A 53 -6.42 -2.11 9.45
CA ILE A 53 -6.91 -3.08 10.44
C ILE A 53 -7.96 -2.38 11.29
N ARG A 54 -9.22 -2.37 10.83
CA ARG A 54 -10.35 -1.74 11.54
C ARG A 54 -10.77 -2.51 12.79
N LYS A 55 -10.63 -3.84 12.76
CA LYS A 55 -10.98 -4.74 13.86
C LYS A 55 -9.98 -5.89 13.90
N PHE A 56 -9.56 -6.26 15.09
CA PHE A 56 -8.83 -7.51 15.30
C PHE A 56 -9.82 -8.67 15.23
N LEU A 57 -9.43 -9.75 14.56
CA LEU A 57 -10.24 -10.97 14.46
C LEU A 57 -10.24 -11.78 15.76
N GLY A 58 -9.35 -11.45 16.70
CA GLY A 58 -9.31 -12.02 18.04
C GLY A 58 -8.39 -11.22 18.95
N ASN A 59 -8.62 -11.33 20.27
CA ASN A 59 -7.88 -10.57 21.29
C ASN A 59 -6.62 -11.28 21.81
N ASN A 60 -6.15 -12.33 21.12
CA ASN A 60 -4.92 -13.04 21.49
C ASN A 60 -3.73 -12.59 20.62
N GLY A 61 -2.52 -12.62 21.18
CA GLY A 61 -1.32 -12.14 20.47
C GLY A 61 -0.99 -12.93 19.20
N ASN A 62 -1.34 -14.22 19.13
CA ASN A 62 -1.15 -15.04 17.94
C ASN A 62 -2.10 -14.64 16.80
N ALA A 63 -3.36 -14.34 17.11
CA ALA A 63 -4.38 -13.92 16.16
C ALA A 63 -4.01 -12.57 15.55
N ILE A 64 -3.53 -11.64 16.37
CA ILE A 64 -3.04 -10.34 15.88
C ILE A 64 -1.81 -10.53 14.96
N ARG A 65 -0.85 -11.37 15.37
CA ARG A 65 0.32 -11.69 14.53
C ARG A 65 -0.09 -12.31 13.19
N LEU A 66 -0.96 -13.32 13.23
CA LEU A 66 -1.45 -14.00 12.04
C LEU A 66 -2.21 -13.04 11.11
N GLN A 67 -3.06 -12.17 11.66
CA GLN A 67 -3.79 -11.17 10.90
C GLN A 67 -2.83 -10.18 10.21
N LEU A 68 -1.77 -9.75 10.91
CA LEU A 68 -0.75 -8.89 10.34
C LEU A 68 0.01 -9.58 9.21
N PHE A 69 0.47 -10.82 9.43
CA PHE A 69 1.17 -11.60 8.41
C PHE A 69 0.29 -11.87 7.18
N ALA A 70 -0.96 -12.27 7.37
CA ALA A 70 -1.91 -12.51 6.28
C ALA A 70 -2.13 -11.24 5.44
N ALA A 71 -2.31 -10.10 6.09
CA ALA A 71 -2.49 -8.83 5.40
C ALA A 71 -1.21 -8.34 4.69
N MET A 72 -0.04 -8.59 5.25
CA MET A 72 1.25 -8.34 4.58
C MET A 72 1.42 -9.22 3.33
N ILE A 73 1.11 -10.51 3.42
CA ILE A 73 1.17 -11.46 2.29
C ILE A 73 0.20 -11.04 1.19
N ALA A 74 -1.06 -10.77 1.54
CA ALA A 74 -2.08 -10.33 0.57
C ALA A 74 -1.63 -9.06 -0.16
N PHE A 75 -1.08 -8.08 0.56
CA PHE A 75 -0.56 -6.88 -0.08
C PHE A 75 0.64 -7.14 -1.00
N ALA A 76 1.58 -7.99 -0.57
CA ALA A 76 2.73 -8.36 -1.40
C ALA A 76 2.28 -8.99 -2.73
N LEU A 77 1.29 -9.89 -2.68
CA LEU A 77 0.68 -10.48 -3.87
C LEU A 77 0.03 -9.41 -4.77
N LEU A 78 -0.74 -8.49 -4.19
CA LEU A 78 -1.35 -7.39 -4.95
C LEU A 78 -0.31 -6.50 -5.63
N ARG A 79 0.82 -6.22 -4.97
CA ARG A 79 1.94 -5.48 -5.60
C ARG A 79 2.58 -6.26 -6.75
N ILE A 80 2.80 -7.57 -6.58
CA ILE A 80 3.36 -8.42 -7.65
C ILE A 80 2.42 -8.41 -8.85
N VAL A 81 1.11 -8.56 -8.63
CA VAL A 81 0.10 -8.49 -9.68
C VAL A 81 0.10 -7.11 -10.36
N ALA A 82 0.09 -6.02 -9.59
CA ALA A 82 0.10 -4.67 -10.11
C ALA A 82 1.35 -4.42 -11.00
N ARG A 83 2.52 -4.91 -10.56
CA ARG A 83 3.78 -4.80 -11.33
C ARG A 83 3.75 -5.65 -12.60
N THR A 84 3.30 -6.90 -12.50
CA THR A 84 3.25 -7.86 -13.62
C THR A 84 2.26 -7.41 -14.69
N ARG A 85 1.12 -6.84 -14.28
CA ARG A 85 0.06 -6.37 -15.18
C ARG A 85 0.20 -4.90 -15.58
N ARG A 86 1.30 -4.23 -15.18
CA ARG A 86 1.56 -2.79 -15.42
C ARG A 86 0.34 -1.91 -15.12
N VAL A 87 -0.30 -2.16 -13.98
CA VAL A 87 -1.49 -1.40 -13.56
C VAL A 87 -1.07 0.06 -13.35
N THR A 88 -1.66 0.96 -14.13
CA THR A 88 -1.36 2.41 -14.09
C THR A 88 -2.03 3.13 -12.92
N ILE A 89 -2.97 2.46 -12.26
CA ILE A 89 -3.79 2.99 -11.16
C ILE A 89 -2.96 3.01 -9.87
N PRO A 90 -3.12 4.02 -8.99
CA PRO A 90 -2.50 4.02 -7.67
C PRO A 90 -2.77 2.72 -6.89
N ILE A 91 -1.74 2.17 -6.23
CA ILE A 91 -1.81 0.87 -5.56
C ILE A 91 -2.95 0.79 -4.54
N LEU A 92 -3.21 1.88 -3.81
CA LEU A 92 -4.30 1.98 -2.85
C LEU A 92 -5.65 1.73 -3.53
N ARG A 93 -5.93 2.43 -4.63
CA ARG A 93 -7.16 2.27 -5.39
C ARG A 93 -7.28 0.87 -5.99
N PHE A 94 -6.19 0.30 -6.47
CA PHE A 94 -6.17 -1.09 -6.93
C PHE A 94 -6.54 -2.07 -5.82
N THR A 95 -5.98 -1.92 -4.61
CA THR A 95 -6.32 -2.80 -3.48
C THR A 95 -7.79 -2.69 -3.05
N GLU A 96 -8.36 -1.48 -3.08
CA GLU A 96 -9.78 -1.26 -2.78
C GLU A 96 -10.69 -1.93 -3.82
N LEU A 97 -10.38 -1.79 -5.10
CA LEU A 97 -11.14 -2.41 -6.19
C LEU A 97 -11.07 -3.94 -6.11
N VAL A 98 -9.88 -4.52 -5.87
CA VAL A 98 -9.76 -5.97 -5.70
C VAL A 98 -10.54 -6.46 -4.48
N ALA A 99 -10.54 -5.72 -3.37
CA ALA A 99 -11.33 -6.07 -2.19
C ALA A 99 -12.85 -6.03 -2.49
N GLN A 100 -13.34 -5.06 -3.26
CA GLN A 100 -14.76 -4.96 -3.65
C GLN A 100 -15.21 -6.12 -4.54
N TYR A 101 -14.34 -6.58 -5.45
CA TYR A 101 -14.63 -7.67 -6.37
C TYR A 101 -14.04 -9.01 -5.91
N LEU A 102 -13.68 -9.18 -4.63
CA LEU A 102 -13.00 -10.38 -4.14
C LEU A 102 -13.80 -11.67 -4.40
N PHE A 103 -15.12 -11.59 -4.26
CA PHE A 103 -16.04 -12.68 -4.50
C PHE A 103 -16.67 -12.65 -5.91
N GLY A 104 -16.27 -11.70 -6.75
CA GLY A 104 -16.79 -11.51 -8.11
C GLY A 104 -15.76 -11.87 -9.17
N ARG A 105 -16.20 -12.48 -10.28
CA ARG A 105 -15.30 -12.72 -11.43
C ARG A 105 -15.17 -11.44 -12.25
N ARG A 106 -14.07 -10.70 -12.06
CA ARG A 106 -13.75 -9.51 -12.85
C ARG A 106 -12.34 -9.59 -13.43
N LYS A 107 -12.20 -9.22 -14.70
CA LYS A 107 -10.88 -9.14 -15.35
C LYS A 107 -10.09 -7.98 -14.74
N LEU A 108 -8.89 -8.26 -14.23
CA LEU A 108 -8.05 -7.27 -13.54
C LEU A 108 -7.71 -6.05 -14.42
N HIS A 109 -7.56 -6.22 -15.74
CA HIS A 109 -7.22 -5.14 -16.66
C HIS A 109 -8.39 -4.18 -16.93
N THR A 110 -9.63 -4.55 -16.60
CA THR A 110 -10.82 -3.68 -16.72
C THR A 110 -11.40 -3.31 -15.35
N ILE A 111 -10.69 -3.58 -14.25
CA ILE A 111 -11.26 -3.45 -12.91
C ILE A 111 -11.62 -2.00 -12.55
N ASP A 112 -10.98 -1.02 -13.20
CA ASP A 112 -11.24 0.41 -13.00
C ASP A 112 -12.46 0.92 -13.76
N LYS A 113 -12.81 0.26 -14.87
CA LYS A 113 -13.98 0.66 -15.66
C LYS A 113 -15.23 0.39 -14.84
N PRO A 114 -16.25 1.26 -14.85
CA PRO A 114 -17.54 0.93 -14.24
C PRO A 114 -18.14 -0.30 -14.92
N PRO A 115 -19.02 -1.06 -14.23
CA PRO A 115 -19.80 -2.10 -14.89
C PRO A 115 -20.56 -1.50 -16.08
N PRO A 116 -20.81 -2.27 -17.15
CA PRO A 116 -21.40 -1.76 -18.40
C PRO A 116 -22.81 -1.18 -18.22
N VAL A 117 -23.46 -1.42 -17.07
CA VAL A 117 -24.76 -0.84 -16.74
C VAL A 117 -24.54 0.34 -15.80
N ASN A 118 -24.69 1.55 -16.32
CA ASN A 118 -24.95 2.74 -15.51
C ASN A 118 -26.46 2.80 -15.25
N PRO A 119 -26.97 2.43 -14.06
CA PRO A 119 -28.40 2.53 -13.75
C PRO A 119 -28.90 3.98 -13.75
N SER A 120 -27.98 4.96 -13.76
CA SER A 120 -28.28 6.39 -13.78
C SER A 120 -28.47 6.97 -15.16
N ARG A 121 -28.38 6.18 -16.25
CA ARG A 121 -28.88 6.65 -17.55
C ARG A 121 -30.39 6.50 -17.50
N PRO A 122 -31.18 7.59 -17.49
CA PRO A 122 -32.62 7.46 -17.65
C PRO A 122 -32.84 6.67 -18.95
N ARG A 123 -33.66 5.63 -18.88
CA ARG A 123 -34.26 5.07 -20.11
C ARG A 123 -34.83 6.27 -20.85
N ASP A 124 -34.50 6.46 -22.13
CA ASP A 124 -35.08 7.57 -22.90
C ASP A 124 -36.60 7.51 -22.72
N ARG A 125 -37.16 8.43 -21.94
CA ARG A 125 -38.60 8.55 -21.71
C ARG A 125 -39.24 9.31 -22.87
N ALA A 126 -38.72 9.12 -24.08
CA ALA A 126 -39.33 9.62 -25.29
C ALA A 126 -40.50 8.68 -25.61
N SER A 127 -41.68 9.03 -25.11
CA SER A 127 -42.92 8.46 -25.62
C SER A 127 -43.10 8.97 -27.05
N PRO A 128 -43.57 8.15 -28.02
CA PRO A 128 -43.72 8.56 -29.42
C PRO A 128 -44.51 9.86 -29.64
N ASN A 129 -45.38 10.22 -28.68
CA ASN A 129 -46.25 11.40 -28.73
C ASN A 129 -45.77 12.58 -27.88
N GLN A 130 -44.53 12.58 -27.38
CA GLN A 130 -44.05 13.67 -26.53
C GLN A 130 -43.37 14.76 -27.37
N MET A 131 -44.02 15.93 -27.51
CA MET A 131 -43.39 17.12 -28.10
C MET A 131 -42.26 17.61 -27.20
N ALA A 132 -41.04 17.63 -27.71
CA ALA A 132 -39.90 18.26 -27.04
C ALA A 132 -39.82 19.72 -27.49
N PHE A 133 -39.83 20.65 -26.53
CA PHE A 133 -39.57 22.06 -26.81
C PHE A 133 -38.08 22.24 -27.09
N ILE A 134 -37.73 22.53 -28.33
CA ILE A 134 -36.42 22.99 -28.74
C ILE A 134 -36.46 24.52 -28.60
N TYR A 135 -35.60 25.06 -27.75
CA TYR A 135 -35.36 26.50 -27.72
C TYR A 135 -34.18 26.78 -28.66
N GLU A 136 -34.40 27.68 -29.62
CA GLU A 136 -33.37 28.23 -30.51
C GLU A 136 -32.42 29.18 -29.77
#